data_AF-A0A8J1M8H4-F1
#
_entry.id   AF-A0A8J1M8H4-F1
#
_cell.length_a   1.000
_cell.length_b   1.000
_cell.length_c   1.000
_cell.angle_alpha   90.00
_cell.angle_beta   90.00
_cell.angle_gamma   90.00
#
_symmetry.space_group_name_H-M   'P 1'
#
loop_
_entity.id
_entity.type
_entity.pdbx_description
1 polymer ?
#
loop_
_entity_poly.entity_id
_entity_poly.type
_entity_poly.pdbx_seq_one_letter_code
_entity_poly.pdbx_strand_id
1 'polypeptide(L)'
;MYQMATGSLPFSPSGSILRQFFAIKKNTPYYPYYMSKEMLDLLPKLLEMDENQRIGVNGNIREHAFYSTVKWEELENRRVKTPFQPGMPSADDFTEIPLSFSSQIRNEETNLADFSHVDPSWSWQE
;
A
#
# COMPACT_ATOMS: atom_id res chain seq x y z
N MET A 1 -0.90 -1.84 6.04
CA MET A 1 -1.54 -1.38 7.30
C MET A 1 -0.72 -1.72 8.53
N TYR A 2 -0.48 -3.00 8.82
CA TYR A 2 0.34 -3.43 9.97
C TYR A 2 1.68 -2.65 10.07
N GLN A 3 2.45 -2.59 8.98
CA GLN A 3 3.73 -1.87 8.95
C GLN A 3 3.60 -0.36 9.17
N MET A 4 2.50 0.27 8.76
CA MET A 4 2.29 1.70 9.07
C MET A 4 2.02 1.91 10.57
N ALA A 5 1.41 0.93 11.23
CA ALA A 5 1.11 0.98 12.67
C ALA A 5 2.28 0.56 13.57
N THR A 6 3.20 -0.27 13.07
CA THR A 6 4.30 -0.86 13.87
C THR A 6 5.70 -0.50 13.40
N GLY A 7 5.84 0.03 12.19
CA GLY A 7 7.13 0.20 11.51
C GLY A 7 7.74 -1.10 10.98
N SER A 8 7.11 -2.27 11.20
CA SER A 8 7.67 -3.59 10.89
C SER A 8 6.70 -4.45 10.08
N LEU A 9 7.19 -5.45 9.36
CA LEU A 9 6.33 -6.43 8.68
C LEU A 9 5.69 -7.39 9.69
N PRO A 10 4.43 -7.85 9.48
CA PRO A 10 3.78 -8.82 10.36
C PRO A 10 4.48 -10.18 10.36
N PHE A 11 5.15 -10.52 9.25
CA PHE A 11 5.97 -11.72 9.10
C PHE A 11 7.36 -11.31 8.63
N SER A 12 8.37 -11.56 9.46
CA SER A 12 9.76 -11.17 9.16
C SER A 12 10.27 -11.88 7.90
N PRO A 13 10.94 -11.17 6.97
CA PRO A 13 11.62 -11.77 5.82
C PRO A 13 12.94 -12.46 6.20
N SER A 14 13.28 -12.54 7.49
CA SER A 14 14.54 -13.14 7.94
C SER A 14 14.62 -14.64 7.63
N GLY A 15 15.71 -15.05 6.98
CA GLY A 15 16.03 -16.45 6.71
C GLY A 15 15.72 -16.85 5.27
N SER A 16 15.32 -18.12 5.07
CA SER A 16 14.97 -18.62 3.74
C SER A 16 13.54 -18.23 3.36
N ILE A 17 13.31 -18.10 2.05
CA ILE A 17 11.98 -17.91 1.46
C ILE A 17 10.98 -18.96 2.01
N LEU A 18 11.41 -20.21 2.15
CA LEU A 18 10.58 -21.27 2.74
C LEU A 18 10.15 -20.95 4.18
N ARG A 19 11.06 -20.47 5.04
CA ARG A 19 10.73 -20.07 6.40
C ARG A 19 9.73 -18.92 6.43
N GLN A 20 9.87 -17.96 5.52
CA GLN A 20 8.92 -16.85 5.40
C GLN A 20 7.54 -17.35 4.98
N PHE A 21 7.46 -18.24 3.98
CA PHE A 21 6.19 -18.87 3.59
C PHE A 21 5.54 -19.66 4.73
N PHE A 22 6.32 -20.41 5.50
CA PHE A 22 5.80 -21.09 6.69
C PHE A 22 5.29 -20.11 7.74
N ALA A 23 6.02 -19.02 8.01
CA ALA A 23 5.60 -17.99 8.94
C ALA A 23 4.27 -17.36 8.53
N ILE A 24 4.11 -17.01 7.25
CA ILE A 24 2.85 -16.48 6.70
C ILE A 24 1.70 -17.48 6.88
N LYS A 25 1.94 -18.77 6.61
CA LYS A 25 0.88 -19.78 6.65
C LYS A 25 0.48 -20.24 8.05
N LYS A 26 1.37 -20.14 9.03
CA LYS A 26 1.22 -20.83 10.32
C LYS A 26 1.31 -19.93 11.55
N ASN A 27 2.02 -18.81 11.45
CA ASN A 27 2.24 -17.97 12.62
C ASN A 27 1.12 -16.93 12.71
N THR A 28 0.75 -16.58 13.94
CA THR A 28 -0.07 -15.40 14.19
C THR A 28 0.86 -14.19 14.33
N PRO A 29 0.60 -13.06 13.63
CA PRO A 29 1.34 -11.83 13.83
C PRO A 29 1.27 -11.36 15.28
N TYR A 30 2.33 -10.70 15.76
CA TYR A 30 2.30 -10.05 17.06
C TYR A 30 1.47 -8.76 16.99
N TYR A 31 0.53 -8.54 17.92
CA TYR A 31 -0.25 -7.31 17.99
C TYR A 31 0.11 -6.54 19.27
N PRO A 32 0.85 -5.41 19.16
CA PRO A 32 1.25 -4.62 20.31
C PRO A 32 0.07 -4.04 21.09
N TYR A 33 0.19 -4.01 22.42
CA TYR A 33 -0.86 -3.54 23.33
C TYR A 33 -1.18 -2.04 23.19
N TYR A 34 -0.27 -1.24 22.62
CA TYR A 34 -0.45 0.20 22.43
C TYR A 34 -1.34 0.55 21.24
N MET A 35 -1.75 -0.43 20.44
CA MET A 35 -2.70 -0.21 19.34
C MET A 35 -4.09 0.16 19.87
N SER A 36 -4.83 0.94 19.09
CA SER A 36 -6.24 1.20 19.41
C SER A 36 -7.07 -0.09 19.33
N LYS A 37 -8.20 -0.13 20.03
CA LYS A 37 -9.10 -1.29 20.02
C LYS A 37 -9.57 -1.64 18.60
N GLU A 38 -9.85 -0.62 17.81
CA GLU A 38 -10.30 -0.75 16.42
C GLU A 38 -9.21 -1.32 15.52
N MET A 39 -7.94 -0.99 15.76
CA MET A 39 -6.81 -1.57 15.03
C MET A 39 -6.56 -3.03 15.43
N LEU A 40 -6.67 -3.33 16.73
CA LEU A 40 -6.56 -4.70 17.26
C LEU A 40 -7.67 -5.62 16.75
N ASP A 41 -8.84 -5.06 16.40
CA ASP A 41 -9.94 -5.78 15.76
C ASP A 41 -9.79 -5.89 14.23
N LEU A 42 -9.30 -4.83 13.56
CA LEU A 42 -9.17 -4.78 12.10
C LEU A 42 -8.05 -5.67 11.56
N LEU A 43 -6.85 -5.60 12.17
CA LEU A 43 -5.68 -6.27 11.61
C LEU A 43 -5.84 -7.80 11.52
N PRO A 44 -6.38 -8.52 12.53
CA PRO A 44 -6.63 -9.95 12.41
C PRO A 44 -7.62 -10.28 11.29
N LYS A 45 -8.68 -9.49 11.09
CA LYS A 45 -9.68 -9.70 10.03
C LYS A 45 -9.10 -9.50 8.62
N LEU A 46 -8.12 -8.60 8.48
CA LEU A 46 -7.39 -8.40 7.22
C LEU A 46 -6.37 -9.50 6.95
N LEU A 47 -5.70 -9.97 8.02
CA LEU A 47 -4.68 -11.00 7.96
C LEU A 47 -5.26 -12.42 8.16
N GLU A 48 -6.57 -12.57 7.93
CA GLU A 48 -7.26 -13.84 7.96
C GLU A 48 -6.76 -14.74 6.83
N MET A 49 -6.43 -15.97 7.19
CA MET A 49 -5.82 -16.97 6.31
C MET A 49 -6.86 -17.58 5.36
N ASP A 50 -8.09 -17.80 5.84
CA ASP A 50 -9.19 -18.18 4.97
C ASP A 50 -9.71 -16.94 4.21
N GLU A 51 -9.51 -16.93 2.90
CA GLU A 51 -9.94 -15.83 2.05
C GLU A 51 -11.45 -15.56 2.11
N ASN A 52 -12.27 -16.58 2.39
CA ASN A 52 -13.72 -16.44 2.50
C ASN A 52 -14.16 -15.83 3.83
N GLN A 53 -13.28 -15.78 4.84
CA GLN A 53 -13.54 -15.13 6.13
C GLN A 53 -12.87 -13.76 6.21
N ARG A 54 -12.04 -13.40 5.23
CA ARG A 54 -11.31 -12.14 5.20
C ARG A 54 -12.26 -10.96 4.95
N ILE A 55 -12.14 -9.92 5.77
CA ILE A 55 -12.91 -8.67 5.58
C ILE A 55 -12.59 -8.06 4.21
N GLY A 56 -13.63 -7.58 3.52
CA GLY A 56 -13.54 -7.08 2.14
C GLY A 56 -13.87 -8.13 1.07
N VAL A 57 -13.67 -9.43 1.37
CA VAL A 57 -14.31 -10.52 0.61
C VAL A 57 -15.64 -10.86 1.27
N ASN A 58 -15.61 -11.06 2.60
CA ASN A 58 -16.80 -11.26 3.41
C ASN A 58 -17.05 -10.02 4.28
N GLY A 59 -18.01 -9.21 3.86
CA GLY A 59 -18.35 -7.93 4.49
C GLY A 59 -17.60 -6.73 3.93
N ASN A 60 -18.05 -5.53 4.29
CA ASN A 60 -17.55 -4.27 3.76
C ASN A 60 -16.51 -3.65 4.69
N ILE A 61 -15.25 -3.54 4.22
CA ILE A 61 -14.17 -2.92 5.00
C ILE A 61 -14.48 -1.46 5.38
N ARG A 62 -15.26 -0.74 4.55
CA ARG A 62 -15.60 0.67 4.77
C ARG A 62 -16.44 0.92 6.02
N GLU A 63 -17.15 -0.11 6.49
CA GLU A 63 -18.04 -0.07 7.65
C GLU A 63 -17.33 -0.42 8.97
N HIS A 64 -16.06 -0.84 8.92
CA HIS A 64 -15.30 -1.18 10.12
C HIS A 64 -15.12 0.03 11.03
N ALA A 65 -15.21 -0.15 12.36
CA ALA A 65 -15.13 0.92 13.35
C ALA A 65 -13.85 1.79 13.25
N PHE A 66 -12.75 1.18 12.79
CA PHE A 66 -11.49 1.88 12.48
C PHE A 66 -11.67 3.05 11.50
N TYR A 67 -12.60 2.91 10.54
CA TYR A 67 -12.90 3.91 9.52
C TYR A 67 -14.15 4.76 9.83
N SER A 68 -14.68 4.69 11.06
CA SER A 68 -15.92 5.39 11.45
C SER A 68 -15.88 6.91 11.25
N THR A 69 -14.68 7.52 11.23
CA THR A 69 -14.48 8.96 11.00
C THR A 69 -14.28 9.32 9.53
N VAL A 70 -14.15 8.33 8.64
CA VAL A 70 -13.89 8.54 7.21
C VAL A 70 -15.19 8.84 6.48
N LYS A 71 -15.26 10.02 5.86
CA LYS A 71 -16.30 10.38 4.89
C LYS A 71 -15.87 9.91 3.50
N TRP A 72 -16.34 8.72 3.08
CA TRP A 72 -15.88 8.06 1.86
C TRP A 72 -16.10 8.88 0.58
N GLU A 73 -17.26 9.53 0.44
CA GLU A 73 -17.56 10.38 -0.72
C GLU A 73 -16.61 11.59 -0.81
N GLU A 74 -16.32 12.24 0.31
CA GLU A 74 -15.40 13.38 0.37
C GLU A 74 -13.95 12.93 0.11
N LEU A 75 -13.57 11.74 0.56
CA LEU A 75 -12.26 11.15 0.31
C LEU A 75 -12.07 10.84 -1.18
N GLU A 76 -13.06 10.21 -1.82
CA GLU A 76 -13.06 9.88 -3.26
C GLU A 76 -13.00 11.15 -4.12
N ASN A 77 -13.70 12.21 -3.70
CA ASN A 77 -13.65 13.53 -4.34
C ASN A 77 -12.43 14.39 -3.95
N ARG A 78 -11.44 13.82 -3.23
CA ARG A 78 -10.20 14.49 -2.81
C ARG A 78 -10.41 15.77 -1.99
N ARG A 79 -11.52 15.86 -1.24
CA ARG A 79 -11.87 17.01 -0.39
C ARG A 79 -11.35 16.89 1.04
N VAL A 80 -10.91 15.69 1.44
CA VAL A 80 -10.29 15.44 2.75
C VAL A 80 -8.85 15.94 2.76
N LYS A 81 -8.52 16.82 3.70
CA LYS A 81 -7.13 17.29 3.90
C LYS A 81 -6.21 16.13 4.28
N THR A 82 -5.05 16.03 3.64
CA THR A 82 -4.06 15.00 3.98
C THR A 82 -3.45 15.25 5.36
N PRO A 83 -3.18 14.20 6.14
CA PRO A 83 -2.55 14.32 7.46
C PRO A 83 -1.06 14.68 7.36
N PHE A 84 -0.43 14.37 6.23
CA PHE A 84 0.94 14.71 5.91
C PHE A 84 1.00 15.24 4.48
N GLN A 85 1.66 16.40 4.31
CA GLN A 85 1.97 16.97 3.02
C GLN A 85 3.50 17.03 2.91
N PRO A 86 4.13 16.21 2.05
CA PRO A 86 5.57 16.28 1.87
C PRO A 86 5.95 17.65 1.32
N GLY A 87 7.12 18.16 1.74
CA GLY A 87 7.72 19.31 1.07
C GLY A 87 8.00 18.94 -0.38
N MET A 88 7.55 19.77 -1.32
CA MET A 88 7.86 19.60 -2.73
C MET A 88 9.13 20.42 -3.01
N PRO A 89 10.27 19.79 -3.34
CA PRO A 89 11.44 20.52 -3.82
C PRO A 89 11.07 21.24 -5.13
N SER A 90 11.80 22.31 -5.46
CA SER A 90 11.60 22.96 -6.76
C SER A 90 11.90 21.96 -7.88
N ALA A 91 11.38 22.21 -9.09
CA ALA A 91 11.64 21.35 -10.24
C ALA A 91 13.15 21.22 -10.55
N ASP A 92 13.97 22.16 -10.06
CA ASP A 92 15.41 22.17 -10.25
C ASP A 92 16.17 21.38 -9.15
N ASP A 93 15.50 21.05 -8.03
CA ASP A 93 16.11 20.44 -6.83
C ASP A 93 15.89 18.92 -6.72
N PHE A 94 15.49 18.24 -7.81
CA PHE A 94 15.28 16.77 -7.83
C PHE A 94 16.55 15.92 -7.63
N THR A 95 17.68 16.52 -7.27
CA THR A 95 18.97 15.86 -7.09
C THR A 95 19.05 14.91 -5.88
N GLU A 96 18.07 14.94 -4.96
CA GLU A 96 18.14 14.22 -3.68
C GLU A 96 17.55 12.80 -3.69
N ILE A 97 16.90 12.36 -4.77
CA ILE A 97 16.44 10.97 -4.88
C ILE A 97 17.54 10.17 -5.59
N PRO A 98 18.37 9.38 -4.89
CA PRO A 98 19.33 8.51 -5.56
C PRO A 98 18.57 7.57 -6.49
N LEU A 99 18.74 7.78 -7.79
CA LEU A 99 18.21 6.92 -8.84
C LEU A 99 18.97 5.58 -8.84
N SER A 100 18.69 4.73 -7.85
CA SER A 100 19.30 3.40 -7.71
C SER A 100 18.99 2.44 -8.87
N PHE A 101 18.19 2.87 -9.85
CA PHE A 101 17.74 2.07 -10.99
C PHE A 101 18.35 2.45 -12.33
N SER A 102 19.24 3.45 -12.38
CA SER A 102 19.69 4.01 -13.67
C SER A 102 21.06 3.49 -14.12
N SER A 103 21.08 2.33 -14.79
CA SER A 103 22.13 1.99 -15.80
C SER A 103 21.90 0.70 -16.60
N GLN A 104 20.65 0.29 -16.89
CA GLN A 104 20.42 -0.80 -17.86
C GLN A 104 19.28 -0.46 -18.82
N ILE A 105 19.57 0.40 -19.79
CA ILE A 105 18.79 0.45 -21.02
C ILE A 105 19.16 -0.82 -21.79
N ARG A 106 18.30 -1.85 -21.72
CA ARG A 106 18.38 -3.00 -22.62
C ARG A 106 17.81 -2.56 -23.97
N ASN A 107 18.68 -2.39 -24.96
CA ASN A 107 18.30 -2.16 -26.36
C ASN A 107 17.84 -3.48 -26.99
N GLU A 108 16.81 -4.11 -26.43
CA GLU A 108 16.11 -5.20 -27.12
C GLU A 108 14.93 -4.58 -27.86
N GLU A 109 14.91 -4.67 -29.18
CA GLU A 109 13.77 -4.27 -30.01
C GLU A 109 12.60 -5.24 -29.77
N THR A 110 11.90 -5.07 -28.66
CA THR A 110 10.64 -5.77 -28.43
C THR A 110 9.54 -5.03 -29.17
N ASN A 111 9.09 -5.57 -30.30
CA ASN A 111 7.92 -5.07 -31.02
C ASN A 111 6.66 -5.46 -30.23
N LEU A 112 6.25 -4.63 -29.27
CA LEU A 112 5.06 -4.82 -28.47
C LEU A 112 3.88 -4.13 -29.17
N ALA A 113 3.05 -4.92 -29.85
CA ALA A 113 1.80 -4.42 -30.42
C ALA A 113 0.88 -3.85 -29.32
N ASP A 114 0.02 -2.89 -29.68
CA ASP A 114 -0.97 -2.25 -28.81
C ASP A 114 -0.40 -1.43 -27.62
N PHE A 115 0.87 -1.04 -27.67
CA PHE A 115 1.49 -0.18 -26.65
C PHE A 115 1.42 1.33 -26.94
N SER A 116 0.70 1.74 -27.99
CA SER A 116 0.65 3.13 -28.48
C SER A 116 -0.48 3.98 -27.87
N HIS A 117 -0.92 3.69 -26.65
CA HIS A 117 -2.02 4.42 -26.02
C HIS A 117 -1.57 5.81 -25.53
N VAL A 118 -2.39 6.83 -25.82
CA VAL A 118 -2.26 8.19 -25.27
C VAL A 118 -3.60 8.56 -24.65
N ASP A 119 -3.57 9.03 -23.40
CA ASP A 119 -4.78 9.46 -22.69
C ASP A 119 -5.37 10.71 -23.36
N PRO A 120 -6.63 10.69 -23.84
CA PRO A 120 -7.26 11.84 -24.49
C PRO A 120 -7.41 13.09 -23.60
N SER A 121 -7.40 12.91 -22.27
CA SER A 121 -7.44 14.00 -21.29
C SER A 121 -6.06 14.61 -21.03
N TRP A 122 -5.00 14.04 -21.61
CA TRP A 122 -3.66 14.56 -21.51
C TRP A 122 -3.48 15.77 -22.43
N SER A 123 -3.75 16.96 -21.90
CA SER A 123 -3.35 18.21 -22.53
C SER A 123 -2.00 18.66 -21.97
N TRP A 124 -0.93 18.48 -22.75
CA TRP A 124 0.25 19.33 -22.62
C TRP A 124 -0.11 20.70 -23.20
N GLN A 125 -0.79 21.53 -22.41
CA GLN A 125 -0.95 22.95 -22.73
C GLN A 125 -0.19 23.72 -21.66
N GLU A 126 0.87 24.38 -22.11
CA GLU A 126 1.59 25.46 -21.43
C GLU A 126 0.66 26.64 -21.10
#